data_AF-A0A0C1J3B9-F1
#
_entry.id   AF-A0A0C1J3B9-F1
#
_cell.length_a   1.000
_cell.length_b   1.000
_cell.length_c   1.000
_cell.angle_alpha   90.00
_cell.angle_beta   90.00
_cell.angle_gamma   90.00
#
_symmetry.space_group_name_H-M   'P 1'
#
loop_
_entity.id
_entity.type
_entity.pdbx_description
1 polymer ?
#
loop_
_entity_poly.entity_id
_entity_poly.type
_entity_poly.pdbx_seq_one_letter_code
_entity_poly.pdbx_strand_id
1 'polypeptide(L)' 'MKLVSRFEAAALSTAALYGLRKEAFIAFTAAPRDSREQSDALLSMKNIDIELAIRPPGP' A
#
# COMPACT_ATOMS: atom_id res chain seq x y z
N MET A 1 0.38 -9.21 5.53
CA MET A 1 1.46 -8.73 4.65
C MET A 1 2.52 -8.01 5.48
N LYS A 2 3.73 -7.79 4.95
CA LYS A 2 4.68 -6.88 5.60
C LYS A 2 4.20 -5.43 5.41
N LEU A 3 4.26 -4.61 6.47
CA LEU A 3 4.02 -3.17 6.37
C LEU A 3 4.97 -2.54 5.35
N VAL A 4 4.40 -1.82 4.37
CA VAL A 4 5.15 -1.03 3.38
C VAL A 4 5.34 0.37 3.94
N SER A 5 6.59 0.76 4.20
CA SER A 5 6.92 2.11 4.63
C SER A 5 6.84 3.10 3.46
N ARG A 6 6.74 4.40 3.77
CA ARG A 6 6.79 5.46 2.74
C ARG A 6 8.10 5.46 1.95
N PHE A 7 9.22 5.15 2.60
CA PHE A 7 10.52 5.07 1.93
C PHE A 7 10.58 3.90 0.94
N GLU A 8 10.08 2.72 1.34
CA GLU A 8 9.96 1.57 0.43
C GLU A 8 9.03 1.88 -0.74
N ALA A 9 7.90 2.54 -0.50
CA ALA A 9 6.97 2.94 -1.57
C ALA A 9 7.62 3.91 -2.57
N ALA A 10 8.36 4.92 -2.10
CA ALA A 10 9.03 5.91 -2.95
C ALA A 10 10.06 5.28 -3.90
N ALA A 11 10.68 4.17 -3.52
CA ALA A 11 11.67 3.45 -4.34
C ALA A 11 11.06 2.63 -5.49
N LEU A 12 9.72 2.47 -5.54
CA LEU A 12 9.06 1.59 -6.49
C LEU A 12 8.57 2.31 -7.75
N SER A 13 8.33 1.56 -8.82
CA SER A 13 7.67 2.07 -10.02
C SER A 13 6.17 2.28 -9.78
N THR A 14 5.53 3.13 -10.58
CA THR A 14 4.08 3.40 -10.46
C THR A 14 3.26 2.13 -10.67
N ALA A 15 3.66 1.26 -11.60
CA ALA A 15 3.02 -0.04 -11.82
C ALA A 15 3.15 -0.95 -10.59
N ALA A 16 4.33 -1.01 -9.97
CA ALA A 16 4.55 -1.79 -8.76
C ALA A 16 3.71 -1.27 -7.58
N LEU A 17 3.56 0.05 -7.45
CA LEU A 17 2.69 0.64 -6.43
C LEU A 17 1.22 0.26 -6.59
N TYR A 18 0.70 0.26 -7.82
CA TYR A 18 -0.67 -0.21 -8.06
C TYR A 18 -0.84 -1.70 -7.75
N GLY A 19 0.16 -2.53 -8.07
CA GLY A 19 0.19 -3.94 -7.68
C GLY A 19 0.13 -4.12 -6.16
N LEU A 20 1.03 -3.44 -5.44
CA LEU A 20 1.07 -3.49 -3.97
C LEU A 20 -0.20 -2.92 -3.32
N ARG A 21 -0.79 -1.88 -3.89
CA ARG A 21 -2.06 -1.33 -3.40
C ARG A 21 -3.17 -2.38 -3.44
N LYS A 22 -3.25 -3.15 -4.53
CA LYS A 22 -4.19 -4.27 -4.68
C LYS A 22 -3.91 -5.36 -3.65
N GLU A 23 -2.65 -5.75 -3.47
CA GLU A 23 -2.26 -6.76 -2.47
C GLU A 23 -2.59 -6.31 -1.05
N ALA A 24 -2.37 -5.04 -0.73
CA ALA A 24 -2.68 -4.47 0.57
C ALA A 24 -4.18 -4.43 0.84
N PHE A 25 -4.99 -4.10 -0.17
CA PHE A 25 -6.44 -4.20 -0.08
C PHE A 25 -6.91 -5.63 0.18
N ILE A 26 -6.38 -6.62 -0.55
CA ILE A 26 -6.70 -8.03 -0.32
C ILE A 26 -6.33 -8.45 1.10
N ALA A 27 -5.12 -8.11 1.56
CA ALA A 27 -4.66 -8.41 2.92
C ALA A 27 -5.55 -7.76 3.99
N PHE A 28 -5.98 -6.51 3.79
CA PHE A 28 -6.89 -5.82 4.70
C PHE A 28 -8.25 -6.53 4.81
N THR A 29 -8.82 -6.96 3.68
CA THR A 29 -10.11 -7.66 3.66
C THR A 29 -10.05 -9.09 4.21
N ALA A 30 -8.89 -9.74 4.15
CA ALA A 30 -8.70 -11.10 4.64
C ALA A 30 -8.30 -11.16 6.12
N ALA A 31 -7.76 -10.08 6.67
CA ALA A 31 -7.31 -10.04 8.05
C ALA A 31 -8.49 -10.02 9.05
N PRO A 32 -8.33 -10.64 10.25
CA PRO A 32 -9.30 -10.49 11.33
C PRO A 32 -9.50 -9.01 11.67
N ARG A 33 -10.72 -8.63 12.05
CA ARG A 33 -11.02 -7.26 12.45
C ARG A 33 -10.18 -6.84 13.66
N ASP A 34 -9.73 -5.59 13.65
CA ASP A 34 -8.91 -4.97 14.69
C ASP A 34 -7.56 -5.67 14.96
N SER A 35 -7.14 -6.54 14.05
CA SER A 35 -5.84 -7.18 14.12
C SER A 35 -4.70 -6.24 13.71
N ARG A 36 -3.49 -6.60 14.14
CA ARG A 36 -2.28 -5.91 13.70
C ARG A 36 -2.10 -6.06 12.19
N GLU A 37 -2.42 -7.22 11.64
CA GLU A 37 -2.36 -7.51 10.22
C GLU A 37 -3.29 -6.60 9.41
N GLN A 38 -4.50 -6.36 9.92
CA GLN A 38 -5.44 -5.42 9.30
C GLN A 38 -4.90 -3.98 9.37
N SER A 39 -4.34 -3.59 10.50
CA SER A 39 -3.75 -2.25 10.70
C SER A 39 -2.53 -2.03 9.79
N ASP A 40 -1.65 -3.01 9.67
CA ASP A 40 -0.47 -2.97 8.82
C ASP A 40 -0.84 -2.89 7.33
N ALA A 41 -1.87 -3.62 6.90
CA ALA A 41 -2.39 -3.54 5.55
C ALA A 41 -2.99 -2.15 5.25
N LEU A 42 -3.77 -1.59 6.18
CA LEU A 42 -4.34 -0.25 6.03
C LEU A 42 -3.26 0.84 5.97
N LEU A 43 -2.24 0.76 6.83
CA LEU A 43 -1.12 1.71 6.81
C LEU A 43 -0.30 1.59 5.53
N SER A 44 -0.10 0.37 5.03
CA SER A 44 0.55 0.14 3.73
C SER A 44 -0.23 0.82 2.60
N MET A 45 -1.55 0.65 2.55
CA MET A 45 -2.41 1.34 1.57
C MET A 45 -2.25 2.86 1.64
N LYS A 46 -2.27 3.45 2.84
CA LYS A 46 -2.11 4.90 3.02
C LYS A 46 -0.75 5.40 2.52
N ASN A 47 0.33 4.67 2.82
CA ASN A 47 1.68 5.04 2.37
C ASN A 47 1.79 4.98 0.84
N ILE A 48 1.19 3.95 0.22
CA ILE A 48 1.16 3.78 -1.22
C ILE A 48 0.31 4.88 -1.89
N ASP A 49 -0.86 5.20 -1.32
CA ASP A 49 -1.77 6.23 -1.87
C ASP A 49 -1.13 7.63 -1.82
N ILE A 50 -0.39 7.95 -0.76
CA ILE A 50 0.38 9.20 -0.68
C ILE A 50 1.43 9.27 -1.79
N GLU A 51 2.16 8.18 -2.02
CA GLU A 51 3.19 8.13 -3.07
C GLU A 51 2.58 8.21 -4.47
N LEU A 52 1.46 7.53 -4.72
CA LEU A 52 0.74 7.62 -5.99
C LEU A 52 0.20 9.05 -6.24
N ALA A 53 -0.29 9.73 -5.21
CA ALA A 53 -0.85 11.06 -5.31
C ALA A 53 0.18 12.15 -5.65
N ILE A 54 1.46 11.96 -5.31
CA ILE A 54 2.53 12.91 -5.64
C ILE A 54 3.16 12.66 -7.01
N ARG A 55 2.87 11.52 -7.65
CA ARG A 55 3.42 11.20 -8.97
C ARG A 55 2.66 11.94 -10.06
N PRO A 56 3.36 12.36 -11.13
CA PRO A 56 2.68 12.92 -12.29
C PRO A 56 1.67 11.88 -12.83
N PRO A 57 0.51 12.31 -13.34
CA PRO A 57 -0.41 11.40 -14.01
C PRO A 57 0.37 10.66 -15.10
N GLY A 58 0.25 9.33 -15.11
CA GLY A 58 0.88 8.51 -16.14
C GLY A 58 0.39 8.92 -17.54
N PRO A 59 1.18 8.66 -18.59
CA PRO A 59 0.72 8.82 -19.97
C PRO A 59 -0.49 7.94 -20.28
#